data_AF-A0A8T3LQS8-F1
#
_entry.id   AF-A0A8T3LQS8-F1
#
_cell.length_a   1.000
_cell.length_b   1.000
_cell.length_c   1.000
_cell.angle_alpha   90.00
_cell.angle_beta   90.00
_cell.angle_gamma   90.00
#
_symmetry.space_group_name_H-M   'P 1'
#
loop_
_entity.id
_entity.type
_entity.pdbx_description
1 polymer ?
#
loop_
_entity_poly.entity_id
_entity_poly.type
_entity_poly.pdbx_seq_one_letter_code
_entity_poly.pdbx_strand_id
1 'polypeptide(L)'
;MDLGILLKLLHVGVAFALVAGLIGRWVLLTRASRSTDVEDAAQLAEAASPFERLVQVAGTGVLPLGMLTAWAQGYPWLGLTTGWMLASVVLLLPINLLVPFVFIPRGKIFEQEMATARRQGVVTTGLRAAWNDRAVAFARRFEIGAVALVIALMVLKPF
;
A
#
# COMPACT_ATOMS: atom_id res chain seq x y z
N MET A 1 -29.03 8.59 -9.80
CA MET A 1 -27.72 9.14 -9.37
C MET A 1 -26.88 9.29 -10.62
N ASP A 2 -26.25 10.44 -10.83
CA ASP A 2 -25.36 10.64 -11.98
C ASP A 2 -24.16 9.68 -11.91
N LEU A 3 -23.77 9.12 -13.05
CA LEU A 3 -22.67 8.15 -13.16
C LEU A 3 -21.36 8.75 -12.65
N GLY A 4 -21.09 10.03 -12.95
CA GLY A 4 -19.89 10.73 -12.48
C GLY A 4 -19.84 10.84 -10.95
N ILE A 5 -20.99 11.06 -10.30
CA ILE A 5 -21.09 11.09 -8.84
C ILE A 5 -20.85 9.71 -8.23
N LEU A 6 -21.44 8.65 -8.81
CA LEU A 6 -21.23 7.28 -8.35
C LEU A 6 -19.76 6.88 -8.42
N LEU A 7 -19.10 7.13 -9.56
CA LEU A 7 -17.69 6.80 -9.76
C LEU A 7 -16.80 7.57 -8.78
N LYS A 8 -17.07 8.87 -8.57
CA LYS A 8 -16.35 9.68 -7.59
C LYS A 8 -16.48 9.13 -6.18
N LEU A 9 -17.69 8.77 -5.75
CA LEU A 9 -17.92 8.18 -4.43
C LEU A 9 -17.18 6.85 -4.26
N LEU A 10 -17.23 5.99 -5.28
CA LEU A 10 -16.53 4.71 -5.28
C LEU A 10 -15.01 4.90 -5.22
N HIS A 11 -14.45 5.80 -6.04
CA HIS A 11 -13.03 6.13 -6.05
C HIS A 11 -12.56 6.66 -4.69
N VAL A 12 -13.32 7.58 -4.09
CA VAL A 12 -13.05 8.12 -2.76
C VAL A 12 -13.12 7.02 -1.70
N GLY A 13 -14.14 6.16 -1.73
CA GLY A 13 -14.26 5.02 -0.82
C GLY A 13 -13.08 4.05 -0.92
N VAL A 14 -12.62 3.75 -2.14
CA VAL A 14 -11.43 2.92 -2.39
C VAL A 14 -10.16 3.62 -1.90
N ALA A 15 -10.02 4.93 -2.10
CA ALA A 15 -8.88 5.69 -1.57
C ALA A 15 -8.84 5.65 -0.03
N PHE A 16 -9.98 5.79 0.64
CA PHE A 16 -10.07 5.63 2.10
C PHE A 16 -9.70 4.22 2.55
N ALA A 17 -10.18 3.19 1.85
CA ALA A 17 -9.81 1.80 2.12
C ALA A 17 -8.30 1.56 1.98
N LEU A 18 -7.67 2.13 0.94
CA LEU A 18 -6.22 2.08 0.74
C LEU A 18 -5.48 2.72 1.92
N VAL A 19 -5.86 3.94 2.32
CA VAL A 19 -5.23 4.64 3.45
C VAL A 19 -5.39 3.87 4.76
N ALA A 20 -6.60 3.36 5.05
CA ALA A 20 -6.87 2.55 6.23
C ALA A 20 -6.01 1.27 6.24
N GLY A 21 -5.90 0.60 5.09
CA GLY A 21 -5.02 -0.55 4.90
C GLY A 21 -3.55 -0.22 5.17
N LEU A 22 -3.04 0.88 4.62
CA LEU A 22 -1.65 1.29 4.81
C LEU A 22 -1.34 1.56 6.29
N ILE A 23 -2.21 2.29 6.98
CA ILE A 23 -2.04 2.63 8.39
C ILE A 23 -2.13 1.37 9.26
N GLY A 24 -3.16 0.54 9.10
CA GLY A 24 -3.36 -0.65 9.92
C GLY A 24 -2.20 -1.64 9.79
N ARG A 25 -1.77 -1.89 8.55
CA ARG A 25 -0.60 -2.72 8.26
C ARG A 25 0.68 -2.13 8.87
N TRP A 26 0.91 -0.82 8.73
CA TRP A 26 2.10 -0.17 9.26
C TRP A 26 2.17 -0.26 10.80
N VAL A 27 1.07 -0.01 11.49
CA VAL A 27 1.00 -0.09 12.96
C VAL A 27 1.32 -1.52 13.44
N LEU A 28 0.65 -2.52 12.86
CA LEU A 28 0.78 -3.92 13.30
C LEU A 28 2.17 -4.48 13.02
N LEU A 29 2.70 -4.27 11.82
CA LEU A 29 4.05 -4.76 11.47
C LEU A 29 5.15 -4.00 12.21
N THR A 30 4.96 -2.71 12.51
CA THR A 30 5.92 -1.98 13.34
C THR A 30 5.94 -2.56 14.76
N ARG A 31 4.78 -2.87 15.35
CA ARG A 31 4.73 -3.53 16.66
C ARG A 31 5.34 -4.93 16.61
N ALA A 32 5.01 -5.72 15.59
CA ALA A 32 5.57 -7.06 15.39
C ALA A 32 7.10 -7.04 15.33
N SER A 33 7.68 -6.09 14.57
CA SER A 33 9.14 -5.96 14.42
C SER A 33 9.89 -5.57 15.71
N ARG A 34 9.16 -5.03 16.69
CA ARG A 34 9.70 -4.61 18.00
C ARG A 34 9.47 -5.64 19.09
N SER A 35 8.69 -6.69 18.81
CA SER A 35 8.46 -7.75 19.79
C SER A 35 9.74 -8.56 20.01
N THR A 36 10.03 -8.85 21.27
CA THR A 36 11.09 -9.79 21.67
C THR A 36 10.59 -11.24 21.72
N ASP A 37 9.26 -11.42 21.82
CA ASP A 37 8.60 -12.71 21.74
C ASP A 37 8.20 -13.01 20.29
N VAL A 38 8.59 -14.19 19.80
CA VAL A 38 8.35 -14.62 18.43
C VAL A 38 6.86 -14.89 18.18
N GLU A 39 6.16 -15.40 19.17
CA GLU A 39 4.75 -15.73 19.05
C GLU A 39 3.92 -14.46 18.96
N ASP A 40 4.21 -13.46 19.80
CA ASP A 40 3.60 -12.12 19.69
C ASP A 40 3.93 -11.46 18.34
N ALA A 41 5.18 -11.58 17.86
CA ALA A 41 5.58 -11.05 16.57
C ALA A 41 4.78 -11.69 15.43
N ALA A 42 4.58 -13.00 15.48
CA ALA A 42 3.82 -13.76 14.49
C ALA A 42 2.34 -13.39 14.52
N GLN A 43 1.72 -13.32 15.69
CA GLN A 43 0.30 -12.95 15.83
C GLN A 43 0.03 -11.54 15.32
N LEU A 44 0.91 -10.57 15.62
CA LEU A 44 0.80 -9.21 15.11
C LEU A 44 1.01 -9.14 13.59
N ALA A 45 1.94 -9.94 13.04
CA ALA A 45 2.15 -10.03 11.61
C ALA A 45 0.94 -10.65 10.88
N GLU A 46 0.36 -11.72 11.45
CA GLU A 46 -0.84 -12.36 10.91
C GLU A 46 -2.06 -11.42 10.99
N ALA A 47 -2.21 -10.69 12.09
CA ALA A 47 -3.24 -9.65 12.25
C ALA A 47 -3.12 -8.53 11.20
N ALA A 48 -1.95 -8.33 10.58
CA ALA A 48 -1.77 -7.36 9.50
C ALA A 48 -2.32 -7.86 8.14
N SER A 49 -2.56 -9.16 7.97
CA SER A 49 -2.97 -9.76 6.69
C SER A 49 -4.26 -9.16 6.10
N PRO A 50 -5.34 -8.90 6.87
CA PRO A 50 -6.53 -8.24 6.34
C PRO A 50 -6.23 -6.85 5.77
N PHE A 51 -5.33 -6.09 6.42
CA PHE A 51 -4.92 -4.78 5.94
C PHE A 51 -4.03 -4.87 4.70
N GLU A 52 -3.18 -5.90 4.59
CA GLU A 52 -2.41 -6.17 3.37
C GLU A 52 -3.31 -6.46 2.18
N ARG A 53 -4.31 -7.33 2.36
CA ARG A 53 -5.32 -7.60 1.33
C ARG A 53 -6.10 -6.34 0.95
N LEU A 54 -6.45 -5.52 1.94
CA LEU A 54 -7.13 -4.25 1.71
C LEU A 54 -6.27 -3.30 0.86
N VAL A 55 -4.98 -3.14 1.18
CA VAL A 55 -4.02 -2.36 0.38
C VAL A 55 -3.92 -2.90 -1.05
N GLN A 56 -3.85 -4.22 -1.22
CA GLN A 56 -3.71 -4.83 -2.54
C GLN A 56 -4.96 -4.59 -3.41
N VAL A 57 -6.15 -4.87 -2.87
CA VAL A 57 -7.41 -4.69 -3.59
C VAL A 57 -7.67 -3.22 -3.87
N ALA A 58 -7.57 -2.36 -2.85
CA ALA A 58 -7.81 -0.94 -3.00
C ALA A 58 -6.74 -0.25 -3.87
N GLY A 59 -5.48 -0.63 -3.73
CA GLY A 59 -4.37 -0.11 -4.55
C GLY A 59 -4.50 -0.47 -6.02
N THR A 60 -4.97 -1.69 -6.33
CA THR A 60 -5.26 -2.08 -7.72
C THR A 60 -6.47 -1.32 -8.27
N GLY A 61 -7.48 -1.03 -7.44
CA GLY A 61 -8.71 -0.35 -7.85
C GLY A 61 -8.61 1.18 -7.92
N VAL A 62 -7.74 1.81 -7.13
CA VAL A 62 -7.75 3.27 -6.96
C VAL A 62 -7.43 4.00 -8.27
N LEU A 63 -6.42 3.54 -9.00
CA LEU A 63 -5.99 4.16 -10.27
C LEU A 63 -7.06 4.01 -11.37
N PRO A 64 -7.56 2.82 -11.72
CA PRO A 64 -8.58 2.69 -12.76
C PRO A 64 -9.87 3.42 -12.41
N LEU A 65 -10.31 3.40 -11.14
CA LEU A 65 -11.48 4.18 -10.71
C LEU A 65 -11.24 5.69 -10.81
N GLY A 66 -10.04 6.16 -10.51
CA GLY A 66 -9.66 7.56 -10.68
C GLY A 66 -9.73 7.99 -12.13
N MET A 67 -9.21 7.16 -13.05
CA MET A 67 -9.28 7.41 -14.49
C MET A 67 -10.71 7.42 -15.02
N LEU A 68 -11.54 6.46 -14.61
CA LEU A 68 -12.96 6.42 -14.97
C LEU A 68 -13.72 7.65 -14.45
N THR A 69 -13.41 8.09 -13.22
CA THR A 69 -13.99 9.30 -12.63
C THR A 69 -13.60 10.54 -13.41
N ALA A 70 -12.32 10.67 -13.78
CA ALA A 70 -11.81 11.78 -14.56
C ALA A 70 -12.47 11.85 -15.95
N TRP A 71 -12.57 10.70 -16.63
CA TRP A 71 -13.26 10.58 -17.92
C TRP A 71 -14.74 10.98 -17.83
N ALA A 72 -15.46 10.48 -16.82
CA ALA A 72 -16.88 10.83 -16.60
C ALA A 72 -17.10 12.32 -16.29
N GLN A 73 -16.06 13.02 -15.81
CA GLN A 73 -16.08 14.46 -15.55
C GLN A 73 -15.56 15.29 -16.74
N GLY A 74 -15.24 14.66 -17.88
CA GLY A 74 -14.76 15.34 -19.07
C GLY A 74 -13.28 15.74 -19.03
N TYR A 75 -12.51 15.22 -18.07
CA TYR A 75 -11.06 15.44 -18.07
C TYR A 75 -10.36 14.55 -19.12
N PRO A 76 -9.26 15.04 -19.72
CA PRO A 76 -8.48 14.25 -20.67
C PRO A 76 -7.80 13.07 -19.98
N TRP A 77 -7.92 11.87 -20.55
CA TRP A 77 -7.61 10.59 -19.92
C TRP A 77 -6.24 10.50 -19.22
N LEU A 78 -5.19 11.07 -19.80
CA LEU A 78 -3.82 11.02 -19.25
C LEU A 78 -3.43 12.26 -18.44
N GLY A 79 -4.29 13.28 -18.38
CA GLY A 79 -3.99 14.51 -17.66
C GLY A 79 -2.85 15.31 -18.28
N LEU A 80 -2.60 15.15 -19.59
CA LEU A 80 -1.54 15.89 -20.29
C LEU A 80 -1.74 17.41 -20.21
N THR A 81 -2.97 17.88 -20.03
CA THR A 81 -3.32 19.28 -19.79
C THR A 81 -3.68 19.57 -18.34
N THR A 82 -3.60 18.55 -17.47
CA THR A 82 -4.04 18.58 -16.06
C THR A 82 -2.92 18.01 -15.21
N GLY A 83 -1.89 18.83 -14.96
CA GLY A 83 -0.61 18.30 -14.48
C GLY A 83 -0.73 17.53 -13.16
N TRP A 84 -1.63 17.94 -12.24
CA TRP A 84 -1.78 17.22 -10.96
C TRP A 84 -2.27 15.79 -11.16
N MET A 85 -3.06 15.55 -12.22
CA MET A 85 -3.56 14.24 -12.57
C MET A 85 -2.45 13.38 -13.17
N LEU A 86 -1.68 13.93 -14.11
CA LEU A 86 -0.53 13.23 -14.69
C LEU A 86 0.50 12.86 -13.60
N ALA A 87 0.82 13.80 -12.70
CA ALA A 87 1.71 13.54 -11.58
C ALA A 87 1.17 12.41 -10.68
N SER A 88 -0.14 12.39 -10.41
CA SER A 88 -0.76 11.33 -9.62
C SER A 88 -0.68 9.96 -10.29
N VAL A 89 -0.89 9.88 -11.61
CA VAL A 89 -0.75 8.64 -12.39
C VAL A 89 0.70 8.14 -12.33
N VAL A 90 1.67 9.03 -12.54
CA VAL A 90 3.11 8.71 -12.49
C VAL A 90 3.53 8.22 -11.10
N LEU A 91 2.93 8.73 -10.02
CA LEU A 91 3.21 8.29 -8.65
C LEU A 91 2.58 6.93 -8.32
N LEU A 92 1.36 6.66 -8.79
CA LEU A 92 0.63 5.43 -8.48
C LEU A 92 1.10 4.21 -9.30
N LEU A 93 1.58 4.43 -10.54
CA LEU A 93 2.05 3.35 -11.41
C LEU A 93 3.17 2.51 -10.78
N PRO A 94 4.28 3.10 -10.28
CA PRO A 94 5.36 2.34 -9.65
C PRO A 94 4.92 1.56 -8.42
N ILE A 95 3.95 2.06 -7.64
CA ILE A 95 3.43 1.35 -6.46
C ILE A 95 2.87 -0.02 -6.86
N ASN A 96 2.12 -0.08 -7.96
CA ASN A 96 1.57 -1.34 -8.48
C ASN A 96 2.68 -2.32 -8.91
N LEU A 97 3.83 -1.80 -9.40
CA LEU A 97 4.99 -2.62 -9.76
C LEU A 97 5.74 -3.12 -8.52
N LEU A 98 5.76 -2.38 -7.41
CA LEU A 98 6.42 -2.82 -6.18
C LEU A 98 5.82 -4.13 -5.63
N VAL A 99 4.55 -4.42 -5.89
CA VAL A 99 3.88 -5.65 -5.44
C VAL A 99 4.55 -6.91 -6.02
N PRO A 100 4.57 -7.15 -7.34
CA PRO A 100 5.20 -8.35 -7.91
C PRO A 100 6.73 -8.36 -7.78
N PHE A 101 7.39 -7.19 -7.80
CA PHE A 101 8.86 -7.14 -7.85
C PHE A 101 9.53 -7.08 -6.47
N VAL A 102 8.84 -6.58 -5.44
CA VAL A 102 9.42 -6.41 -4.10
C VAL A 102 8.60 -7.14 -3.05
N PHE A 103 7.31 -6.83 -2.91
CA PHE A 103 6.52 -7.33 -1.78
C PHE A 103 6.26 -8.84 -1.84
N ILE A 104 5.90 -9.39 -3.01
CA ILE A 104 5.64 -10.84 -3.15
C ILE A 104 6.91 -11.68 -2.90
N PRO A 105 8.06 -11.42 -3.55
CA PRO A 105 9.26 -12.22 -3.31
C PRO A 105 9.77 -12.10 -1.88
N ARG A 106 9.79 -10.89 -1.32
CA ARG A 106 10.31 -10.64 0.03
C ARG A 106 9.35 -11.12 1.12
N GLY A 107 8.05 -11.09 0.88
CA GLY A 107 7.02 -11.65 1.76
C GLY A 107 7.21 -13.15 1.96
N LYS A 108 7.49 -13.91 0.88
CA LYS A 108 7.76 -15.35 0.98
C LYS A 108 8.98 -15.67 1.85
N ILE A 109 10.06 -14.90 1.71
CA ILE A 109 11.26 -15.05 2.56
C ILE A 109 10.90 -14.77 4.02
N PHE A 110 10.16 -13.69 4.27
CA PHE A 110 9.70 -13.34 5.61
C PHE A 110 8.85 -14.44 6.26
N GLU A 111 7.90 -15.03 5.53
CA GLU A 111 7.07 -16.14 6.01
C GLU A 111 7.91 -17.37 6.38
N GLN A 112 8.91 -17.72 5.57
CA GLN A 112 9.81 -18.83 5.84
C GLN A 112 10.67 -18.62 7.10
N GLU A 113 11.21 -17.40 7.25
CA GLU A 113 12.00 -17.02 8.42
C GLU A 113 11.15 -16.95 9.69
N MET A 114 9.92 -16.45 9.60
CA MET A 114 8.97 -16.43 10.71
C MET A 114 8.61 -17.85 11.16
N ALA A 115 8.32 -18.75 10.22
CA ALA A 115 8.05 -20.15 10.55
C ALA A 115 9.27 -20.83 11.21
N THR A 116 10.48 -20.50 10.77
CA THR A 116 11.71 -21.03 11.38
C THR A 116 11.91 -20.49 12.79
N ALA A 117 11.71 -19.19 13.01
CA ALA A 117 11.79 -18.58 14.33
C ALA A 117 10.75 -19.17 15.28
N ARG A 118 9.50 -19.37 14.84
CA ARG A 118 8.45 -20.00 15.67
C ARG A 118 8.82 -21.42 16.08
N ARG A 119 9.37 -22.23 15.16
CA ARG A 119 9.84 -23.59 15.48
C ARG A 119 10.97 -23.60 16.51
N GLN A 120 11.82 -22.58 16.51
CA GLN A 120 12.96 -22.46 17.44
C GLN A 120 12.59 -21.71 18.73
N GLY A 121 11.40 -21.10 18.81
CA GLY A 121 10.96 -20.29 19.94
C GLY A 121 11.78 -19.02 20.18
N VAL A 122 12.62 -18.62 19.21
CA VAL A 122 13.53 -17.48 19.36
C VAL A 122 13.59 -16.64 18.08
N VAL A 123 13.78 -15.32 18.23
CA VAL A 123 13.94 -14.42 17.09
C VAL A 123 15.28 -14.71 16.42
N THR A 124 15.24 -15.41 15.29
CA THR A 124 16.44 -15.80 14.54
C THR A 124 17.10 -14.60 13.87
N THR A 125 18.38 -14.74 13.54
CA THR A 125 19.12 -13.77 12.73
C THR A 125 18.48 -13.56 11.36
N GLY A 126 17.93 -14.63 10.76
CA GLY A 126 17.22 -14.56 9.49
C GLY A 126 15.91 -13.77 9.59
N LEU A 127 15.10 -14.00 10.62
CA LEU A 127 13.89 -13.20 10.86
C LEU A 127 14.23 -11.72 11.11
N ARG A 128 15.28 -11.45 11.90
CA ARG A 128 15.75 -10.07 12.12
C ARG A 128 16.23 -9.41 10.83
N ALA A 129 16.91 -10.15 9.96
CA ALA A 129 17.32 -9.64 8.65
C ALA A 129 16.11 -9.35 7.75
N ALA A 130 15.10 -10.23 7.74
CA ALA A 130 13.87 -10.03 6.98
C ALA A 130 13.08 -8.79 7.44
N TRP A 131 12.99 -8.56 8.75
CA TRP A 131 12.40 -7.33 9.31
C TRP A 131 13.14 -6.05 8.89
N ASN A 132 14.46 -6.13 8.71
CA ASN A 132 15.32 -5.01 8.37
C ASN A 132 15.69 -4.95 6.88
N ASP A 133 14.92 -5.63 6.00
CA ASP A 133 15.16 -5.59 4.56
C ASP A 133 14.99 -4.16 4.03
N ARG A 134 16.10 -3.59 3.52
CA ARG A 134 16.16 -2.20 3.04
C ARG A 134 15.25 -1.95 1.84
N ALA A 135 15.08 -2.94 0.96
CA ALA A 135 14.22 -2.80 -0.21
C ALA A 135 12.75 -2.72 0.21
N VAL A 136 12.34 -3.56 1.16
CA VAL A 136 10.97 -3.50 1.73
C VAL A 136 10.75 -2.19 2.48
N ALA A 137 11.73 -1.75 3.28
CA ALA A 137 11.63 -0.48 4.01
C ALA A 137 11.51 0.72 3.06
N PHE A 138 12.31 0.75 1.99
CA PHE A 138 12.21 1.78 0.95
C PHE A 138 10.85 1.74 0.24
N ALA A 139 10.42 0.56 -0.22
CA ALA A 139 9.15 0.39 -0.93
C ALA A 139 7.96 0.87 -0.09
N ARG A 140 7.91 0.54 1.22
CA ARG A 140 6.85 1.02 2.13
C ARG A 140 6.87 2.53 2.32
N ARG A 141 8.06 3.13 2.48
CA ARG A 141 8.20 4.59 2.63
C ARG A 141 7.79 5.32 1.36
N PHE A 142 8.21 4.82 0.20
CA PHE A 142 7.81 5.33 -1.10
C PHE A 142 6.29 5.25 -1.28
N GLU A 143 5.68 4.11 -0.99
CA GLU A 143 4.23 3.91 -1.08
C GLU A 143 3.46 4.92 -0.21
N ILE A 144 3.84 5.06 1.06
CA ILE A 144 3.20 6.03 1.97
C ILE A 144 3.38 7.47 1.46
N GLY A 145 4.60 7.85 1.08
CA GLY A 145 4.91 9.20 0.60
C GLY A 145 4.19 9.53 -0.70
N ALA A 146 4.15 8.60 -1.65
CA ALA A 146 3.45 8.75 -2.92
C ALA A 146 1.94 8.86 -2.72
N VAL A 147 1.33 8.02 -1.87
CA VAL A 147 -0.10 8.11 -1.56
C VAL A 147 -0.44 9.44 -0.87
N ALA A 148 0.36 9.88 0.11
CA ALA A 148 0.17 11.17 0.76
C ALA A 148 0.25 12.34 -0.25
N LEU A 149 1.22 12.29 -1.17
CA LEU A 149 1.37 13.30 -2.21
C LEU A 149 0.21 13.30 -3.21
N VAL A 150 -0.26 12.11 -3.63
CA VAL A 150 -1.45 11.97 -4.49
C VAL A 150 -2.68 12.58 -3.82
N ILE A 151 -2.90 12.33 -2.53
CA ILE A 151 -4.00 12.93 -1.78
C ILE A 151 -3.88 14.47 -1.81
N ALA A 152 -2.69 15.00 -1.54
CA ALA A 152 -2.46 16.45 -1.58
C ALA A 152 -2.73 17.03 -2.98
N LEU A 153 -2.28 16.36 -4.05
CA LEU A 153 -2.53 16.78 -5.43
C LEU A 153 -4.03 16.79 -5.77
N MET A 154 -4.78 15.78 -5.33
CA MET A 154 -6.21 15.65 -5.60
C MET A 154 -7.06 16.68 -4.84
N VAL A 155 -6.61 17.08 -3.65
CA VAL A 155 -7.30 18.06 -2.79
C VAL A 155 -6.97 19.48 -3.23
N LEU A 156 -5.68 19.79 -3.39
CA LEU A 156 -5.21 21.15 -3.68
C LEU A 156 -5.34 21.53 -5.15
N LYS A 157 -5.27 20.55 -6.07
CA LYS A 157 -5.31 20.73 -7.52
C LYS A 157 -4.51 21.95 -8.02
N PRO A 158 -3.22 22.07 -7.68
CA PRO A 158 -2.53 23.36 -7.76
C PRO A 158 -2.13 23.82 -9.18
N PHE A 159 -2.45 23.06 -10.24
CA PHE A 159 -2.12 23.37 -11.64
C PHE A 159 -2.98 22.57 -12.62
#